data_AF-A0A9Q1KLA2-F1
#
_entry.id   AF-A0A9Q1KLA2-F1
#
_cell.length_a   1.000
_cell.length_b   1.000
_cell.length_c   1.000
_cell.angle_alpha   90.00
_cell.angle_beta   90.00
_cell.angle_gamma   90.00
#
_symmetry.space_group_name_H-M   'P 1'
#
loop_
_entity.id
_entity.type
_entity.pdbx_description
1 polymer ?
#
loop_
_entity_poly.entity_id
_entity_poly.type
_entity_poly.pdbx_seq_one_letter_code
_entity_poly.pdbx_strand_id
1 'polypeptide(L)'
;MKQFKDMRSLCLKIIFLVLNKYEDQDFGSGFWDLFFKSVKPLINRFKQEGSSSEKQSSLFFCFLAMSQSQNLISLLFRENNLIPDIISILSVPTASEAIVFSVLKFTENLLNLELEIGIGKNDVREVLLSSLDVLIDSLHHLFHLNPEKKRYVSSLACDKPNVCMEALKILKEIIPVLGCENTSKILNAVSPILISARLDVRLSVCDLCDALTESDSSLRSMSNLIRELNATSAMEIDALDFDTIINAYDQISEDYFKGVREDQAIVILSHCIFDMMSEDLTLRQRAYGSLLSFIDFSALLVGNKEKNQEQQIMAVDGISWTDAHIQRIVDKFLLKHMGDAISIETMMRKVCFGLRLPCEILVDDV
;
A
#
# COMPACT_ATOMS: atom_id res chain seq x y z
N MET A 1 34.54 -12.86 -21.54
CA MET A 1 33.64 -12.44 -20.43
C MET A 1 32.18 -12.31 -20.86
N LYS A 2 31.86 -11.63 -21.97
CA LYS A 2 30.47 -11.53 -22.51
C LYS A 2 29.85 -12.89 -22.89
N GLN A 3 30.59 -13.72 -23.62
CA GLN A 3 30.14 -15.06 -24.06
C GLN A 3 29.69 -15.97 -22.89
N PHE A 4 30.36 -15.93 -21.74
CA PHE A 4 29.95 -16.70 -20.56
C PHE A 4 28.62 -16.20 -19.96
N LYS A 5 28.37 -14.89 -19.99
CA LYS A 5 27.08 -14.32 -19.55
C LYS A 5 25.95 -14.73 -20.49
N ASP A 6 26.21 -14.69 -21.81
CA ASP A 6 25.24 -15.06 -22.84
C ASP A 6 24.91 -16.56 -22.78
N MET A 7 25.93 -17.41 -22.64
CA MET A 7 25.76 -18.86 -22.46
C MET A 7 24.96 -19.17 -21.19
N ARG A 8 25.29 -18.54 -20.06
CA ARG A 8 24.53 -18.70 -18.81
C ARG A 8 23.07 -18.28 -18.96
N SER A 9 22.83 -17.15 -19.64
CA SER A 9 21.47 -16.66 -19.92
C SER A 9 20.68 -17.65 -20.79
N LEU A 10 21.32 -18.23 -21.80
CA LEU A 10 20.70 -19.26 -22.65
C LEU A 10 20.38 -20.53 -21.85
N CYS A 11 21.31 -21.02 -21.02
CA CYS A 11 21.07 -22.17 -20.15
C CYS A 11 19.87 -21.95 -19.22
N LEU A 12 19.77 -20.78 -18.60
CA LEU A 12 18.63 -20.43 -17.74
C LEU A 12 17.31 -20.37 -18.53
N LYS A 13 17.32 -19.85 -19.76
CA LYS A 13 16.13 -19.87 -20.62
C LYS A 13 15.71 -21.28 -20.99
N ILE A 14 16.66 -22.19 -21.25
CA ILE A 14 16.36 -23.60 -21.49
C ILE A 14 15.74 -24.23 -20.24
N ILE A 15 16.31 -23.98 -19.05
CA ILE A 15 15.76 -24.47 -17.78
C ILE A 15 14.33 -23.96 -17.58
N PHE A 16 14.09 -22.67 -17.78
CA PHE A 16 12.74 -22.09 -17.74
C PHE A 16 11.76 -22.79 -18.68
N LEU A 17 12.15 -23.07 -19.93
CA LEU A 17 11.31 -23.79 -20.88
C LEU A 17 11.03 -25.23 -20.44
N VAL A 18 12.01 -25.91 -19.85
CA VAL A 18 11.87 -27.25 -19.29
C VAL A 18 10.90 -27.25 -18.10
N LEU A 19 11.04 -26.27 -17.20
CA LEU A 19 10.17 -26.11 -16.03
C LEU A 19 8.70 -25.97 -16.42
N ASN A 20 8.38 -25.11 -17.40
CA ASN A 20 7.01 -24.93 -17.84
C ASN A 20 6.44 -26.12 -18.62
N LYS A 21 7.30 -26.92 -19.26
CA LYS A 21 6.85 -28.05 -20.10
C LYS A 21 6.67 -29.33 -19.28
N TYR A 22 7.44 -29.50 -18.22
CA TYR A 22 7.52 -30.72 -17.44
C TYR A 22 7.38 -30.42 -15.94
N GLU A 23 6.32 -29.70 -15.56
CA GLU A 23 6.08 -29.24 -14.19
C GLU A 23 5.86 -30.38 -13.16
N ASP A 24 5.41 -31.55 -13.64
CA ASP A 24 5.20 -32.76 -12.83
C ASP A 24 6.42 -33.69 -12.78
N GLN A 25 7.48 -33.36 -13.52
CA GLN A 25 8.65 -34.22 -13.58
C GLN A 25 9.58 -33.97 -12.39
N ASP A 26 9.91 -35.03 -11.65
CA ASP A 26 10.99 -34.98 -10.66
C ASP A 26 12.35 -35.03 -11.36
N PHE A 27 13.10 -33.93 -11.28
CA PHE A 27 14.47 -33.83 -11.79
C PHE A 27 15.52 -34.32 -10.78
N GLY A 28 15.11 -34.69 -9.57
CA GLY A 28 15.96 -35.19 -8.49
C GLY A 28 16.70 -34.07 -7.74
N SER A 29 16.99 -34.32 -6.46
CA SER A 29 17.68 -33.35 -5.59
C SER A 29 19.04 -32.92 -6.12
N GLY A 30 19.82 -33.83 -6.71
CA GLY A 30 21.15 -33.53 -7.25
C GLY A 30 21.16 -32.52 -8.39
N PHE A 31 20.12 -32.50 -9.23
CA PHE A 31 19.96 -31.47 -10.27
C PHE A 31 19.74 -30.09 -9.62
N TRP A 32 18.84 -30.02 -8.64
CA TRP A 32 18.53 -28.78 -7.94
C TRP A 32 19.72 -28.27 -7.12
N ASP A 33 20.47 -29.16 -6.47
CA ASP A 33 21.69 -28.78 -5.74
C ASP A 33 22.72 -28.15 -6.68
N LEU A 34 22.90 -28.72 -7.87
CA LEU A 34 23.79 -28.18 -8.89
C LEU A 34 23.27 -26.83 -9.43
N PHE A 35 21.96 -26.71 -9.67
CA PHE A 35 21.32 -25.47 -10.11
C PHE A 35 21.58 -24.35 -9.10
N PHE A 36 21.16 -24.52 -7.84
CA PHE A 36 21.29 -23.49 -6.80
C PHE A 36 22.75 -23.14 -6.50
N LYS A 37 23.65 -24.13 -6.50
CA LYS A 37 25.10 -23.88 -6.38
C LYS A 37 25.62 -23.01 -7.53
N SER A 38 25.15 -23.24 -8.75
CA SER A 38 25.60 -22.51 -9.94
C SER A 38 25.03 -21.09 -10.01
N VAL A 39 23.80 -20.88 -9.54
CA VAL A 39 23.14 -19.57 -9.56
C VAL A 39 23.31 -18.77 -8.26
N LYS A 40 23.92 -19.34 -7.21
CA LYS A 40 24.14 -18.66 -5.93
C LYS A 40 24.72 -17.23 -6.05
N PRO A 41 25.75 -16.97 -6.89
CA PRO A 41 26.26 -15.60 -7.04
C PRO A 41 25.25 -14.63 -7.66
N LEU A 42 24.33 -15.12 -8.48
CA LEU A 42 23.24 -14.34 -9.07
C LEU A 42 22.13 -14.08 -8.04
N ILE A 43 21.79 -15.08 -7.23
CA ILE A 43 20.82 -14.94 -6.12
C ILE A 43 21.30 -13.84 -5.16
N ASN A 44 22.57 -13.91 -4.73
CA ASN A 44 23.15 -12.92 -3.81
C ASN A 44 23.13 -11.47 -4.34
N ARG A 45 23.01 -11.27 -5.66
CA ARG A 45 22.96 -9.96 -6.31
C ARG A 45 21.61 -9.69 -6.96
N PHE A 46 20.62 -10.55 -6.72
CA PHE A 46 19.38 -10.56 -7.49
C PHE A 46 18.61 -9.27 -7.37
N LYS A 47 18.51 -8.71 -6.16
CA LYS A 47 17.88 -7.40 -5.95
C LYS A 47 18.53 -6.28 -6.77
N GLN A 48 19.86 -6.24 -6.83
CA GLN A 48 20.62 -5.19 -7.51
C GLN A 48 20.64 -5.37 -9.04
N GLU A 49 20.89 -6.60 -9.51
CA GLU A 49 20.96 -6.90 -10.94
C GLU A 49 19.55 -7.04 -11.55
N GLY A 50 18.58 -7.52 -10.79
CA GLY A 50 17.22 -7.83 -11.24
C GLY A 50 16.31 -6.62 -11.36
N SER A 51 16.61 -5.51 -10.67
CA SER A 51 15.83 -4.27 -10.74
C SER A 51 16.39 -3.22 -11.71
N SER A 52 17.56 -3.46 -12.30
CA SER A 52 18.30 -2.45 -13.08
C SER A 52 18.05 -2.51 -14.60
N SER A 53 17.35 -3.53 -15.08
CA SER A 53 17.04 -3.74 -16.50
C SER A 53 15.60 -3.36 -16.87
N GLU A 54 15.31 -3.20 -18.16
CA GLU A 54 13.92 -3.03 -18.62
C GLU A 54 13.11 -4.34 -18.54
N LYS A 55 13.79 -5.48 -18.75
CA LYS A 55 13.18 -6.81 -18.79
C LYS A 55 13.65 -7.66 -17.63
N GLN A 56 12.85 -8.66 -17.28
CA GLN A 56 13.19 -9.66 -16.26
C GLN A 56 14.44 -10.44 -16.67
N SER A 57 15.24 -10.84 -15.67
CA SER A 57 16.40 -11.71 -15.90
C SER A 57 15.94 -13.14 -16.25
N SER A 58 16.77 -13.88 -16.99
CA SER A 58 16.51 -15.31 -17.27
C SER A 58 16.39 -16.15 -15.99
N LEU A 59 17.06 -15.73 -14.91
CA LEU A 59 16.94 -16.37 -13.61
C LEU A 59 15.58 -16.11 -12.98
N PHE A 60 15.06 -14.88 -13.10
CA PHE A 60 13.73 -14.55 -12.58
C PHE A 60 12.64 -15.38 -13.28
N PHE A 61 12.74 -15.60 -14.60
CA PHE A 61 11.80 -16.50 -15.28
C PHE A 61 11.79 -17.91 -14.69
N CYS A 62 12.95 -18.43 -14.26
CA CYS A 62 13.00 -19.73 -13.57
C CYS A 62 12.27 -19.68 -12.23
N PHE A 63 12.49 -18.64 -11.40
CA PHE A 63 11.79 -18.50 -10.12
C PHE A 63 10.28 -18.29 -10.29
N LEU A 64 9.87 -17.54 -11.31
CA LEU A 64 8.47 -17.35 -11.64
C LEU A 64 7.80 -18.69 -12.03
N ALA A 65 8.44 -19.49 -12.89
CA ALA A 65 7.95 -20.84 -13.21
C ALA A 65 7.89 -21.75 -11.97
N MET A 66 8.92 -21.70 -11.10
CA MET A 66 8.92 -22.47 -9.85
C MET A 66 7.78 -22.05 -8.91
N SER A 67 7.44 -20.75 -8.85
CA SER A 67 6.34 -20.25 -8.01
C SER A 67 4.97 -20.70 -8.47
N GLN A 68 4.81 -21.09 -9.74
CA GLN A 68 3.53 -21.56 -10.30
C GLN A 68 3.27 -23.04 -10.03
N SER A 69 4.32 -23.81 -9.71
CA SER A 69 4.22 -25.26 -9.58
C SER A 69 4.28 -25.69 -8.12
N GLN A 70 3.25 -26.44 -7.73
CA GLN A 70 3.12 -27.07 -6.43
C GLN A 70 4.28 -28.02 -6.08
N ASN A 71 4.93 -28.60 -7.09
CA ASN A 71 6.06 -29.51 -6.92
C ASN A 71 7.40 -28.78 -6.76
N LEU A 72 7.49 -27.55 -7.24
CA LEU A 72 8.73 -26.79 -7.33
C LEU A 72 8.82 -25.66 -6.31
N ILE A 73 7.69 -25.22 -5.74
CA ILE A 73 7.66 -24.11 -4.77
C ILE A 73 8.61 -24.34 -3.58
N SER A 74 8.75 -25.59 -3.10
CA SER A 74 9.66 -25.92 -2.00
C SER A 74 11.13 -25.62 -2.31
N LEU A 75 11.50 -25.52 -3.60
CA LEU A 75 12.85 -25.14 -4.01
C LEU A 75 13.14 -23.66 -3.72
N LEU A 76 12.13 -22.79 -3.74
CA LEU A 76 12.28 -21.37 -3.45
C LEU A 76 12.66 -21.12 -1.97
N PHE A 77 12.36 -22.08 -1.09
CA PHE A 77 12.71 -22.00 0.34
C PHE A 77 14.12 -22.49 0.66
N ARG A 78 14.86 -23.04 -0.31
CA ARG A 78 16.25 -23.49 -0.08
C ARG A 78 17.21 -22.34 0.24
N GLU A 79 16.80 -21.12 -0.07
CA GLU A 79 17.57 -19.91 0.11
C GLU A 79 16.75 -18.92 0.94
N ASN A 80 17.08 -18.78 2.23
CA ASN A 80 16.27 -18.03 3.21
C ASN A 80 15.89 -16.61 2.77
N ASN A 81 16.78 -15.93 2.06
CA ASN A 81 16.56 -14.54 1.64
C ASN A 81 15.94 -14.41 0.24
N LEU A 82 15.75 -15.52 -0.50
CA LEU A 82 15.35 -15.45 -1.90
C LEU A 82 13.98 -14.77 -2.08
N ILE A 83 12.97 -15.20 -1.32
CA ILE A 83 11.61 -14.64 -1.40
C ILE A 83 11.59 -13.17 -0.90
N PRO A 84 12.11 -12.84 0.29
CA PRO A 84 12.22 -11.45 0.72
C PRO A 84 12.98 -10.55 -0.27
N ASP A 85 14.07 -11.04 -0.87
CA ASP A 85 14.85 -10.29 -1.84
C ASP A 85 14.05 -10.02 -3.12
N ILE A 86 13.30 -11.01 -3.62
CA ILE A 86 12.39 -10.85 -4.77
C ILE A 86 11.30 -9.82 -4.45
N ILE A 87 10.61 -9.95 -3.32
CA ILE A 87 9.52 -9.04 -2.91
C ILE A 87 10.04 -7.61 -2.75
N SER A 88 11.22 -7.45 -2.15
CA SER A 88 11.81 -6.13 -1.89
C SER A 88 12.24 -5.36 -3.15
N ILE A 89 12.15 -5.98 -4.34
CA ILE A 89 12.28 -5.28 -5.63
C ILE A 89 11.14 -4.28 -5.83
N LEU A 90 9.95 -4.51 -5.26
CA LEU A 90 8.82 -3.57 -5.34
C LEU A 90 9.15 -2.20 -4.73
N SER A 91 10.06 -2.15 -3.75
CA SER A 91 10.55 -0.90 -3.17
C SER A 91 11.61 -0.19 -4.03
N VAL A 92 12.16 -0.84 -5.06
CA VAL A 92 13.29 -0.29 -5.81
C VAL A 92 12.78 0.75 -6.81
N PRO A 93 13.11 2.05 -6.65
CA PRO A 93 12.52 3.10 -7.47
C PRO A 93 12.86 2.97 -8.96
N THR A 94 13.98 2.33 -9.31
CA THR A 94 14.44 2.17 -10.69
C THR A 94 13.87 0.95 -11.40
N ALA A 95 13.12 0.08 -10.71
CA ALA A 95 12.51 -1.10 -11.32
C ALA A 95 11.53 -0.71 -12.44
N SER A 96 11.55 -1.47 -13.54
CA SER A 96 10.60 -1.30 -14.64
C SER A 96 9.24 -1.88 -14.28
N GLU A 97 8.19 -1.39 -14.95
CA GLU A 97 6.82 -1.91 -14.78
C GLU A 97 6.72 -3.42 -15.03
N ALA A 98 7.43 -3.92 -16.04
CA ALA A 98 7.46 -5.35 -16.34
C ALA A 98 8.07 -6.18 -15.20
N ILE A 99 9.11 -5.67 -14.55
CA ILE A 99 9.73 -6.31 -13.38
C ILE A 99 8.76 -6.28 -12.20
N VAL A 100 8.16 -5.12 -11.90
CA VAL A 100 7.18 -4.97 -10.82
C VAL A 100 6.02 -5.94 -11.02
N PHE A 101 5.45 -6.01 -12.21
CA PHE A 101 4.36 -6.94 -12.52
C PHE A 101 4.77 -8.40 -12.33
N SER A 102 5.99 -8.78 -12.70
CA SER A 102 6.49 -10.14 -12.46
C SER A 102 6.71 -10.45 -10.99
N VAL A 103 7.08 -9.47 -10.17
CA VAL A 103 7.22 -9.65 -8.71
C VAL A 103 5.84 -9.77 -8.06
N LEU A 104 4.86 -8.97 -8.48
CA LEU A 104 3.47 -9.12 -8.03
C LEU A 104 2.93 -10.48 -8.45
N LYS A 105 3.10 -10.89 -9.71
CA LYS A 105 2.69 -12.22 -10.18
C LYS A 105 3.37 -13.37 -9.44
N PHE A 106 4.66 -13.23 -9.15
CA PHE A 106 5.39 -14.21 -8.34
C PHE A 106 4.77 -14.33 -6.94
N THR A 107 4.48 -13.19 -6.29
CA THR A 107 3.85 -13.14 -4.97
C THR A 107 2.45 -13.74 -4.99
N GLU A 108 1.63 -13.40 -5.98
CA GLU A 108 0.29 -13.96 -6.19
C GLU A 108 0.34 -15.49 -6.32
N ASN A 109 1.29 -16.05 -7.07
CA ASN A 109 1.40 -17.51 -7.18
C ASN A 109 1.71 -18.17 -5.83
N LEU A 110 2.55 -17.54 -4.99
CA LEU A 110 2.84 -18.08 -3.66
C LEU A 110 1.59 -18.08 -2.76
N LEU A 111 0.78 -17.02 -2.82
CA LEU A 111 -0.46 -16.90 -2.05
C LEU A 111 -1.54 -17.89 -2.51
N ASN A 112 -1.74 -18.03 -3.82
CA ASN A 112 -2.70 -18.98 -4.38
C ASN A 112 -2.40 -20.43 -3.97
N LEU A 113 -1.11 -20.80 -3.97
CA LEU A 113 -0.71 -22.15 -3.56
C LEU A 113 -0.93 -22.37 -2.06
N GLU A 114 -0.78 -21.35 -1.19
CA GLU A 114 -1.17 -21.51 0.22
C GLU A 114 -2.65 -21.91 0.38
N LEU A 115 -3.54 -21.33 -0.44
CA LEU A 115 -4.98 -21.63 -0.43
C LEU A 115 -5.30 -23.05 -0.95
N GLU A 116 -4.54 -23.56 -1.93
CA GLU A 116 -4.78 -24.87 -2.56
C GLU A 116 -4.22 -26.06 -1.75
N ILE A 117 -3.13 -25.88 -1.01
CA ILE A 117 -2.40 -26.99 -0.38
C ILE A 117 -3.10 -27.55 0.87
N GLY A 118 -3.94 -26.74 1.52
CA GLY A 118 -4.43 -27.06 2.85
C GLY A 118 -3.31 -27.14 3.90
N ILE A 119 -3.69 -27.20 5.17
CA ILE A 119 -2.87 -26.91 6.37
C ILE A 119 -1.69 -27.89 6.61
N GLY A 120 -1.37 -28.80 5.66
CA GLY A 120 -0.47 -29.94 5.87
C GLY A 120 1.01 -29.75 5.53
N LYS A 121 1.43 -28.68 4.84
CA LYS A 121 2.85 -28.37 4.59
C LYS A 121 3.21 -27.03 5.24
N ASN A 122 3.70 -27.10 6.49
CA ASN A 122 4.03 -25.94 7.33
C ASN A 122 5.04 -24.96 6.71
N ASP A 123 5.90 -25.42 5.80
CA ASP A 123 7.04 -24.64 5.32
C ASP A 123 6.65 -23.43 4.43
N VAL A 124 5.60 -23.55 3.59
CA VAL A 124 5.17 -22.45 2.70
C VAL A 124 4.59 -21.29 3.51
N ARG A 125 3.70 -21.63 4.44
CA ARG A 125 3.02 -20.66 5.31
C ARG A 125 4.02 -19.96 6.22
N GLU A 126 4.94 -20.69 6.84
CA GLU A 126 5.96 -20.08 7.72
C GLU A 126 6.85 -19.09 6.96
N VAL A 127 7.25 -19.42 5.73
CA VAL A 127 8.07 -18.52 4.90
C VAL A 127 7.27 -17.31 4.42
N LEU A 128 6.01 -17.49 4.01
CA LEU A 128 5.14 -16.37 3.65
C LEU A 128 4.94 -15.44 4.84
N LEU A 129 4.61 -15.98 6.01
CA LEU A 129 4.49 -15.22 7.26
C LEU A 129 5.78 -14.45 7.57
N SER A 130 6.95 -15.07 7.40
CA SER A 130 8.24 -14.42 7.62
C SER A 130 8.55 -13.29 6.61
N SER A 131 7.86 -13.27 5.47
CA SER A 131 8.03 -12.28 4.41
C SER A 131 6.93 -11.21 4.38
N LEU A 132 5.89 -11.32 5.23
CA LEU A 132 4.74 -10.40 5.23
C LEU A 132 5.13 -8.96 5.54
N ASP A 133 5.99 -8.74 6.53
CA ASP A 133 6.48 -7.39 6.85
C ASP A 133 7.22 -6.78 5.65
N VAL A 134 8.07 -7.57 5.00
CA VAL A 134 8.79 -7.15 3.79
C VAL A 134 7.80 -6.84 2.67
N LEU A 135 6.74 -7.62 2.49
CA LEU A 135 5.71 -7.37 1.50
C LEU A 135 4.95 -6.08 1.76
N ILE A 136 4.45 -5.88 2.98
CA ILE A 136 3.71 -4.67 3.37
C ILE A 136 4.60 -3.44 3.22
N ASP A 137 5.84 -3.49 3.72
CA ASP A 137 6.79 -2.39 3.57
C ASP A 137 7.11 -2.14 2.09
N SER A 138 7.25 -3.19 1.28
CA SER A 138 7.59 -3.02 -0.12
C SER A 138 6.44 -2.43 -0.94
N LEU A 139 5.20 -2.83 -0.65
CA LEU A 139 4.01 -2.25 -1.24
C LEU A 139 3.77 -0.82 -0.76
N HIS A 140 4.01 -0.52 0.51
CA HIS A 140 4.02 0.84 1.02
C HIS A 140 4.97 1.72 0.21
N HIS A 141 6.22 1.29 0.02
CA HIS A 141 7.18 2.02 -0.81
C HIS A 141 6.69 2.17 -2.25
N LEU A 142 6.16 1.11 -2.86
CA LEU A 142 5.63 1.11 -4.23
C LEU A 142 4.54 2.18 -4.42
N PHE A 143 3.59 2.29 -3.49
CA PHE A 143 2.52 3.30 -3.53
C PHE A 143 3.03 4.72 -3.32
N HIS A 144 4.15 4.87 -2.61
CA HIS A 144 4.76 6.16 -2.29
C HIS A 144 5.84 6.62 -3.29
N LEU A 145 6.15 5.84 -4.33
CA LEU A 145 7.15 6.24 -5.33
C LEU A 145 6.72 7.55 -6.03
N ASN A 146 7.67 8.49 -6.11
CA ASN A 146 7.53 9.92 -6.45
C ASN A 146 6.60 10.29 -7.64
N PRO A 147 6.05 11.53 -7.67
CA PRO A 147 5.10 12.03 -8.67
C PRO A 147 5.51 11.87 -10.14
N GLU A 148 6.81 11.89 -10.46
CA GLU A 148 7.29 11.70 -11.84
C GLU A 148 7.02 10.27 -12.37
N LYS A 149 6.73 9.32 -11.49
CA LYS A 149 6.36 7.93 -11.81
C LYS A 149 4.91 7.60 -11.49
N LYS A 150 4.01 8.59 -11.44
CA LYS A 150 2.54 8.40 -11.37
C LYS A 150 1.97 7.41 -12.40
N ARG A 151 2.76 6.98 -13.41
CA ARG A 151 2.47 5.88 -14.35
C ARG A 151 1.81 4.64 -13.71
N TYR A 152 2.16 4.28 -12.48
CA TYR A 152 1.58 3.10 -11.79
C TYR A 152 0.21 3.33 -11.15
N VAL A 153 -0.26 4.57 -11.07
CA VAL A 153 -1.59 4.93 -10.51
C VAL A 153 -2.44 5.61 -11.59
N SER A 154 -1.81 6.22 -12.58
CA SER A 154 -2.43 7.10 -13.58
C SER A 154 -2.52 6.49 -14.99
N SER A 155 -2.32 5.19 -15.17
CA SER A 155 -2.46 4.54 -16.50
C SER A 155 -3.87 4.79 -17.06
N LEU A 156 -3.98 5.74 -18.00
CA LEU A 156 -5.23 6.28 -18.54
C LEU A 156 -5.71 5.56 -19.81
N ALA A 157 -4.99 4.55 -20.30
CA ALA A 157 -5.34 3.92 -21.57
C ALA A 157 -4.65 2.56 -21.77
N CYS A 158 -5.15 1.49 -21.16
CA CYS A 158 -4.93 0.12 -21.66
C CYS A 158 -5.79 -0.88 -20.87
N ASP A 159 -6.28 -1.92 -21.54
CA ASP A 159 -6.85 -3.15 -20.93
C ASP A 159 -5.80 -3.97 -20.13
N LYS A 160 -4.71 -3.34 -19.68
CA LYS A 160 -3.67 -3.99 -18.89
C LYS A 160 -3.95 -3.78 -17.41
N PRO A 161 -3.85 -4.84 -16.58
CA PRO A 161 -3.98 -4.71 -15.14
C PRO A 161 -2.99 -3.67 -14.63
N ASN A 162 -3.52 -2.64 -14.00
CA ASN A 162 -2.73 -1.58 -13.39
C ASN A 162 -1.90 -2.18 -12.24
N VAL A 163 -0.60 -1.88 -12.18
CA VAL A 163 0.29 -2.30 -11.08
C VAL A 163 -0.31 -2.00 -9.70
N CYS A 164 -0.95 -0.84 -9.54
CA CYS A 164 -1.61 -0.49 -8.29
C CYS A 164 -2.80 -1.42 -7.97
N MET A 165 -3.60 -1.79 -8.97
CA MET A 165 -4.72 -2.73 -8.78
C MET A 165 -4.24 -4.12 -8.39
N GLU A 166 -3.17 -4.60 -9.04
CA GLU A 166 -2.58 -5.91 -8.72
C GLU A 166 -1.98 -5.92 -7.30
N ALA A 167 -1.32 -4.83 -6.90
CA ALA A 167 -0.82 -4.65 -5.54
C ALA A 167 -1.93 -4.61 -4.48
N LEU A 168 -3.04 -3.91 -4.75
CA LEU A 168 -4.21 -3.88 -3.87
C LEU A 168 -4.88 -5.25 -3.75
N LYS A 169 -4.95 -6.00 -4.86
CA LYS A 169 -5.45 -7.39 -4.88
C LYS A 169 -4.60 -8.29 -3.98
N ILE A 170 -3.27 -8.23 -4.09
CA ILE A 170 -2.35 -8.99 -3.22
C ILE A 170 -2.55 -8.61 -1.76
N LEU A 171 -2.68 -7.30 -1.44
CA LEU A 171 -2.97 -6.87 -0.07
C LEU A 171 -4.29 -7.46 0.47
N LYS A 172 -5.32 -7.56 -0.37
CA LYS A 172 -6.60 -8.14 0.01
C LYS A 172 -6.49 -9.65 0.26
N GLU A 173 -5.74 -10.36 -0.57
CA GLU A 173 -5.53 -11.81 -0.45
C GLU A 173 -4.76 -12.21 0.82
N ILE A 174 -3.88 -11.33 1.33
CA ILE A 174 -3.14 -11.60 2.57
C ILE A 174 -3.95 -11.29 3.85
N ILE A 175 -5.07 -10.56 3.78
CA ILE A 175 -5.87 -10.19 4.97
C ILE A 175 -6.26 -11.39 5.83
N PRO A 176 -6.77 -12.51 5.29
CA PRO A 176 -7.15 -13.66 6.12
C PRO A 176 -5.99 -14.28 6.92
N VAL A 177 -4.76 -14.03 6.49
CA VAL A 177 -3.53 -14.50 7.14
C VAL A 177 -2.97 -13.45 8.10
N LEU A 178 -3.27 -12.17 7.85
CA LEU A 178 -2.85 -11.05 8.67
C LEU A 178 -3.79 -10.87 9.87
N GLY A 179 -3.25 -11.01 11.07
CA GLY A 179 -3.96 -10.56 12.26
C GLY A 179 -4.20 -9.05 12.25
N CYS A 180 -5.08 -8.59 13.14
CA CYS A 180 -5.47 -7.18 13.24
C CYS A 180 -4.30 -6.23 13.57
N GLU A 181 -3.15 -6.75 14.02
CA GLU A 181 -1.94 -5.97 14.32
C GLU A 181 -1.34 -5.26 13.09
N ASN A 182 -1.61 -5.76 11.87
CA ASN A 182 -1.07 -5.17 10.65
C ASN A 182 -2.01 -4.17 9.97
N THR A 183 -3.25 -4.05 10.44
CA THR A 183 -4.26 -3.12 9.93
C THR A 183 -3.70 -1.71 9.75
N SER A 184 -3.04 -1.19 10.78
CA SER A 184 -2.52 0.18 10.78
C SER A 184 -1.43 0.39 9.72
N LYS A 185 -0.57 -0.62 9.49
CA LYS A 185 0.45 -0.58 8.44
C LYS A 185 -0.20 -0.55 7.05
N ILE A 186 -1.23 -1.37 6.83
CA ILE A 186 -1.96 -1.44 5.55
C ILE A 186 -2.66 -0.11 5.27
N LEU A 187 -3.42 0.42 6.24
CA LEU A 187 -4.12 1.69 6.08
C LEU A 187 -3.14 2.82 5.76
N ASN A 188 -2.01 2.92 6.47
CA ASN A 188 -0.99 3.91 6.18
C ASN A 188 -0.37 3.74 4.77
N ALA A 189 -0.20 2.49 4.31
CA ALA A 189 0.33 2.21 2.98
C ALA A 189 -0.61 2.64 1.85
N VAL A 190 -1.92 2.42 2.00
CA VAL A 190 -2.90 2.69 0.94
C VAL A 190 -3.50 4.10 1.02
N SER A 191 -3.42 4.77 2.17
CA SER A 191 -4.02 6.10 2.36
C SER A 191 -3.59 7.13 1.30
N PRO A 192 -2.32 7.25 0.90
CA PRO A 192 -1.93 8.23 -0.11
C PRO A 192 -2.45 7.95 -1.51
N ILE A 193 -2.87 6.71 -1.80
CA ILE A 193 -3.50 6.35 -3.08
C ILE A 193 -4.79 7.17 -3.24
N LEU A 194 -5.56 7.33 -2.17
CA LEU A 194 -6.84 8.06 -2.19
C LEU A 194 -6.71 9.52 -2.61
N ILE A 195 -5.53 10.14 -2.41
CA ILE A 195 -5.26 11.56 -2.71
C ILE A 195 -5.25 11.86 -4.22
N SER A 196 -4.89 10.89 -5.05
CA SER A 196 -4.64 11.14 -6.49
C SER A 196 -5.10 10.05 -7.43
N ALA A 197 -5.57 8.92 -6.91
CA ALA A 197 -6.02 7.81 -7.74
C ALA A 197 -7.38 8.08 -8.38
N ARG A 198 -7.64 7.36 -9.47
CA ARG A 198 -8.94 7.33 -10.16
C ARG A 198 -9.98 6.60 -9.31
N LEU A 199 -11.25 6.81 -9.66
CA LEU A 199 -12.39 6.23 -8.95
C LEU A 199 -12.32 4.70 -8.82
N ASP A 200 -11.98 3.98 -9.88
CA ASP A 200 -11.84 2.51 -9.88
C ASP A 200 -10.79 2.01 -8.88
N VAL A 201 -9.66 2.70 -8.79
CA VAL A 201 -8.60 2.39 -7.82
C VAL A 201 -9.06 2.75 -6.40
N ARG A 202 -9.76 3.88 -6.21
CA ARG A 202 -10.31 4.24 -4.89
C ARG A 202 -11.37 3.24 -4.42
N LEU A 203 -12.24 2.76 -5.30
CA LEU A 203 -13.19 1.70 -5.00
C LEU A 203 -12.48 0.39 -4.61
N SER A 204 -11.35 0.06 -5.24
CA SER A 204 -10.50 -1.07 -4.83
C SER A 204 -9.88 -0.87 -3.44
N VAL A 205 -9.47 0.34 -3.09
CA VAL A 205 -9.06 0.68 -1.71
C VAL A 205 -10.22 0.51 -0.73
N CYS A 206 -11.43 0.94 -1.09
CA CYS A 206 -12.58 0.71 -0.23
C CYS A 206 -12.86 -0.80 -0.07
N ASP A 207 -12.69 -1.62 -1.13
CA ASP A 207 -12.92 -3.07 -1.08
C ASP A 207 -11.91 -3.77 -0.17
N LEU A 208 -10.70 -3.22 -0.11
CA LEU A 208 -9.67 -3.61 0.85
C LEU A 208 -10.08 -3.21 2.28
N CYS A 209 -10.57 -1.99 2.50
CA CYS A 209 -11.07 -1.56 3.80
C CYS A 209 -12.21 -2.46 4.30
N ASP A 210 -13.16 -2.81 3.43
CA ASP A 210 -14.28 -3.70 3.78
C ASP A 210 -13.78 -5.08 4.19
N ALA A 211 -12.80 -5.64 3.47
CA ALA A 211 -12.16 -6.91 3.84
C ALA A 211 -11.43 -6.81 5.18
N LEU A 212 -10.77 -5.68 5.50
CA LEU A 212 -10.15 -5.47 6.80
C LEU A 212 -11.17 -5.46 7.95
N THR A 213 -12.43 -5.09 7.70
CA THR A 213 -13.48 -5.12 8.74
C THR A 213 -13.84 -6.52 9.22
N GLU A 214 -13.50 -7.55 8.44
CA GLU A 214 -13.67 -8.96 8.84
C GLU A 214 -12.71 -9.33 9.98
N SER A 215 -11.49 -8.76 9.97
CA SER A 215 -10.45 -8.99 10.98
C SER A 215 -10.41 -7.93 12.08
N ASP A 216 -10.73 -6.67 11.76
CA ASP A 216 -10.77 -5.54 12.70
C ASP A 216 -12.10 -4.79 12.57
N SER A 217 -13.09 -5.18 13.38
CA SER A 217 -14.43 -4.58 13.36
C SER A 217 -14.45 -3.10 13.74
N SER A 218 -13.40 -2.58 14.38
CA SER A 218 -13.31 -1.16 14.74
C SER A 218 -13.23 -0.25 13.50
N LEU A 219 -12.84 -0.80 12.35
CA LEU A 219 -12.75 -0.07 11.09
C LEU A 219 -14.10 0.16 10.41
N ARG A 220 -15.17 -0.50 10.85
CA ARG A 220 -16.46 -0.52 10.14
C ARG A 220 -17.01 0.89 9.87
N SER A 221 -16.93 1.77 10.86
CA SER A 221 -17.39 3.15 10.70
C SER A 221 -16.58 3.89 9.62
N MET A 222 -15.26 3.77 9.63
CA MET A 222 -14.38 4.38 8.64
C MET A 222 -14.60 3.77 7.25
N SER A 223 -14.75 2.44 7.15
CA SER A 223 -14.94 1.72 5.88
C SER A 223 -16.24 2.12 5.18
N ASN A 224 -17.34 2.20 5.94
CA ASN A 224 -18.61 2.68 5.41
C ASN A 224 -18.48 4.13 4.93
N LEU A 225 -17.85 4.99 5.73
CA LEU A 225 -17.71 6.40 5.41
C LEU A 225 -16.88 6.63 4.14
N ILE A 226 -15.73 5.96 3.98
CA ILE A 226 -14.90 6.09 2.77
C ILE A 226 -15.61 5.51 1.54
N ARG A 227 -16.45 4.49 1.71
CA ARG A 227 -17.30 3.94 0.64
C ARG A 227 -18.35 4.96 0.19
N GLU A 228 -19.05 5.59 1.13
CA GLU A 228 -20.06 6.61 0.86
C GLU A 228 -19.46 7.85 0.19
N LEU A 229 -18.26 8.26 0.60
CA LEU A 229 -17.50 9.35 -0.05
C LEU A 229 -17.11 9.02 -1.51
N ASN A 230 -17.08 7.74 -1.90
CA ASN A 230 -16.83 7.29 -3.26
C ASN A 230 -18.09 6.73 -3.95
N ALA A 231 -19.28 7.10 -3.46
CA ALA A 231 -20.54 6.57 -3.98
C ALA A 231 -20.76 6.95 -5.45
N THR A 232 -21.24 5.99 -6.23
CA THR A 232 -21.55 6.15 -7.65
C THR A 232 -23.05 6.12 -7.89
N SER A 233 -23.53 6.93 -8.82
CA SER A 233 -24.93 6.96 -9.23
C SER A 233 -25.31 5.65 -9.92
N ALA A 234 -26.46 5.10 -9.55
CA ALA A 234 -27.05 3.95 -10.24
C ALA A 234 -27.65 4.33 -11.62
N MET A 235 -27.84 5.64 -11.88
CA MET A 235 -28.52 6.12 -13.09
C MET A 235 -27.55 6.36 -14.26
N GLU A 236 -26.30 6.69 -13.96
CA GLU A 236 -25.29 7.06 -14.96
C GLU A 236 -23.99 6.33 -14.68
N ILE A 237 -23.44 5.68 -15.72
CA ILE A 237 -22.16 4.97 -15.64
C ILE A 237 -21.06 5.98 -15.32
N ASP A 238 -20.21 5.65 -14.35
CA ASP A 238 -19.09 6.47 -13.88
C ASP A 238 -19.46 7.83 -13.28
N ALA A 239 -20.76 8.10 -13.04
CA ALA A 239 -21.21 9.30 -12.35
C ALA A 239 -21.20 9.11 -10.82
N LEU A 240 -21.00 10.21 -10.10
CA LEU A 240 -21.00 10.23 -8.64
C LEU A 240 -22.43 10.40 -8.08
N ASP A 241 -22.69 9.78 -6.93
CA ASP A 241 -23.89 10.02 -6.13
C ASP A 241 -23.63 11.15 -5.12
N PHE A 242 -23.86 12.39 -5.56
CA PHE A 242 -23.58 13.58 -4.76
C PHE A 242 -24.39 13.62 -3.46
N ASP A 243 -25.61 13.11 -3.43
CA ASP A 243 -26.44 13.15 -2.22
C ASP A 243 -25.84 12.24 -1.14
N THR A 244 -25.44 11.03 -1.50
CA THR A 244 -24.74 10.11 -0.59
C THR A 244 -23.39 10.69 -0.13
N ILE A 245 -22.61 11.26 -1.05
CA ILE A 245 -21.30 11.87 -0.73
C ILE A 245 -21.45 13.05 0.23
N ILE A 246 -22.41 13.95 0.01
CA ILE A 246 -22.65 15.11 0.87
C ILE A 246 -23.09 14.66 2.27
N ASN A 247 -23.98 13.66 2.36
CA ASN A 247 -24.39 13.09 3.64
C ASN A 247 -23.24 12.42 4.39
N ALA A 248 -22.29 11.80 3.67
CA ALA A 248 -21.07 11.26 4.26
C ALA A 248 -20.20 12.38 4.86
N TYR A 249 -20.00 13.47 4.12
CA TYR A 249 -19.26 14.63 4.62
C TYR A 249 -19.89 15.27 5.87
N ASP A 250 -21.21 15.29 5.97
CA ASP A 250 -21.92 15.81 7.15
C ASP A 250 -21.67 14.97 8.42
N GLN A 251 -21.19 13.72 8.29
CA GLN A 251 -20.80 12.88 9.42
C GLN A 251 -19.39 13.19 9.95
N ILE A 252 -18.53 13.85 9.16
CA ILE A 252 -17.14 14.14 9.54
C ILE A 252 -17.10 15.39 10.42
N SER A 253 -17.07 15.16 11.73
CA SER A 253 -17.05 16.21 12.76
C SER A 253 -15.88 16.03 13.73
N GLU A 254 -15.73 16.96 14.67
CA GLU A 254 -14.78 16.81 15.78
C GLU A 254 -15.01 15.52 16.58
N ASP A 255 -16.28 15.14 16.77
CA ASP A 255 -16.66 13.93 17.51
C ASP A 255 -16.32 12.66 16.73
N TYR A 256 -16.38 12.71 15.40
CA TYR A 256 -15.88 11.63 14.55
C TYR A 256 -14.38 11.38 14.82
N PHE A 257 -13.56 12.44 14.81
CA PHE A 257 -12.12 12.29 15.05
C PHE A 257 -11.77 11.81 16.46
N LYS A 258 -12.57 12.17 17.48
CA LYS A 258 -12.44 11.62 18.84
C LYS A 258 -12.68 10.11 18.87
N GLY A 259 -13.56 9.60 18.01
CA GLY A 259 -13.97 8.19 17.96
C GLY A 259 -13.11 7.28 17.09
N VAL A 260 -12.10 7.80 16.39
CA VAL A 260 -11.26 7.01 15.49
C VAL A 260 -9.77 7.10 15.82
N ARG A 261 -9.02 6.08 15.40
CA ARG A 261 -7.56 6.01 15.52
C ARG A 261 -6.86 6.90 14.48
N GLU A 262 -5.57 7.15 14.67
CA GLU A 262 -4.74 7.95 13.75
C GLU A 262 -4.75 7.42 12.32
N ASP A 263 -4.63 6.10 12.14
CA ASP A 263 -4.64 5.43 10.84
C ASP A 263 -5.98 5.57 10.10
N GLN A 264 -7.09 5.47 10.82
CA GLN A 264 -8.44 5.69 10.28
C GLN A 264 -8.67 7.16 9.90
N ALA A 265 -8.17 8.10 10.72
CA ALA A 265 -8.26 9.52 10.41
C ALA A 265 -7.48 9.86 9.13
N ILE A 266 -6.26 9.31 8.96
CA ILE A 266 -5.45 9.53 7.76
C ILE A 266 -6.20 9.09 6.48
N VAL A 267 -6.90 7.96 6.50
CA VAL A 267 -7.70 7.49 5.34
C VAL A 267 -8.75 8.53 4.92
N ILE A 268 -9.52 9.06 5.88
CA ILE A 268 -10.55 10.07 5.60
C ILE A 268 -9.90 11.38 5.13
N LEU A 269 -8.85 11.83 5.82
CA LEU A 269 -8.14 13.06 5.45
C LEU A 269 -7.51 12.97 4.06
N SER A 270 -7.00 11.80 3.64
CA SER A 270 -6.55 11.57 2.27
C SER A 270 -7.63 11.87 1.24
N HIS A 271 -8.86 11.40 1.49
CA HIS A 271 -9.97 11.62 0.59
C HIS A 271 -10.42 13.08 0.59
N CYS A 272 -10.44 13.75 1.75
CA CYS A 272 -10.67 15.18 1.82
C CYS A 272 -9.65 15.97 0.97
N ILE A 273 -8.36 15.60 0.99
CA ILE A 273 -7.35 16.25 0.14
C ILE A 273 -7.65 16.03 -1.35
N PHE A 274 -8.10 14.83 -1.74
CA PHE A 274 -8.53 14.55 -3.11
C PHE A 274 -9.66 15.49 -3.55
N ASP A 275 -10.74 15.57 -2.78
CA ASP A 275 -11.91 16.38 -3.14
C ASP A 275 -11.67 17.89 -3.01
N MET A 276 -10.71 18.31 -2.18
CA MET A 276 -10.22 19.70 -2.18
C MET A 276 -9.63 20.13 -3.53
N MET A 277 -9.12 19.18 -4.31
CA MET A 277 -8.60 19.41 -5.66
C MET A 277 -9.66 19.17 -6.75
N SER A 278 -10.90 18.87 -6.36
CA SER A 278 -12.00 18.61 -7.30
C SER A 278 -12.39 19.87 -8.10
N GLU A 279 -12.84 19.67 -9.33
CA GLU A 279 -13.45 20.75 -10.11
C GLU A 279 -14.81 21.17 -9.52
N ASP A 280 -15.50 20.25 -8.85
CA ASP A 280 -16.79 20.51 -8.20
C ASP A 280 -16.63 21.40 -6.97
N LEU A 281 -17.34 22.53 -6.93
CA LEU A 281 -17.25 23.48 -5.84
C LEU A 281 -17.84 22.94 -4.53
N THR A 282 -18.90 22.13 -4.61
CA THR A 282 -19.58 21.58 -3.44
C THR A 282 -18.66 20.59 -2.73
N LEU A 283 -18.06 19.65 -3.48
CA LEU A 283 -17.10 18.69 -2.94
C LEU A 283 -15.90 19.39 -2.30
N ARG A 284 -15.34 20.41 -2.97
CA ARG A 284 -14.25 21.22 -2.40
C ARG A 284 -14.61 21.86 -1.07
N GLN A 285 -15.80 22.44 -0.96
CA GLN A 285 -16.25 23.09 0.27
C GLN A 285 -16.48 22.09 1.41
N ARG A 286 -17.06 20.93 1.10
CA ARG A 286 -17.31 19.86 2.08
C ARG A 286 -16.03 19.23 2.60
N ALA A 287 -15.10 18.92 1.70
CA ALA A 287 -13.77 18.44 2.06
C ALA A 287 -12.99 19.45 2.91
N TYR A 288 -13.04 20.73 2.56
CA TYR A 288 -12.45 21.80 3.35
C TYR A 288 -13.05 21.89 4.76
N GLY A 289 -14.39 21.78 4.90
CA GLY A 289 -15.07 21.78 6.19
C GLY A 289 -14.64 20.60 7.09
N SER A 290 -14.41 19.43 6.50
CA SER A 290 -13.91 18.24 7.21
C SER A 290 -12.48 18.43 7.73
N LEU A 291 -11.62 19.06 6.95
CA LEU A 291 -10.26 19.40 7.37
C LEU A 291 -10.25 20.46 8.47
N LEU A 292 -11.16 21.44 8.42
CA LEU A 292 -11.34 22.39 9.50
C LEU A 292 -11.80 21.69 10.79
N SER A 293 -12.72 20.73 10.69
CA SER A 293 -13.17 19.92 11.83
C SER A 293 -12.02 19.14 12.48
N PHE A 294 -11.05 18.66 11.69
CA PHE A 294 -9.84 18.03 12.24
C PHE A 294 -8.95 19.03 12.98
N ILE A 295 -8.82 20.27 12.49
CA ILE A 295 -8.06 21.34 13.16
C ILE A 295 -8.74 21.73 14.47
N ASP A 296 -10.05 21.89 14.48
CA ASP A 296 -10.82 22.24 15.67
C ASP A 296 -10.72 21.12 16.73
N PHE A 297 -10.85 19.86 16.31
CA PHE A 297 -10.57 18.69 17.14
C PHE A 297 -9.15 18.72 17.75
N SER A 298 -8.14 19.02 16.91
CA SER A 298 -6.75 19.12 17.34
C SER A 298 -6.55 20.22 18.39
N ALA A 299 -7.21 21.37 18.21
CA ALA A 299 -7.16 22.49 19.15
C ALA A 299 -7.80 22.14 20.50
N LEU A 300 -8.89 21.35 20.52
CA LEU A 300 -9.49 20.86 21.76
C LEU A 300 -8.54 19.98 22.58
N LEU A 301 -7.75 19.13 21.92
CA LEU A 301 -6.75 18.29 22.60
C LEU A 301 -5.65 19.13 23.26
N VAL A 302 -5.17 20.16 22.57
CA VAL A 302 -4.15 21.08 23.09
C VAL A 302 -4.70 21.93 24.24
N GLY A 303 -5.92 22.46 24.09
CA GLY A 303 -6.56 23.31 25.11
C GLY A 303 -6.98 22.59 26.40
N ASN A 304 -7.28 21.28 26.33
CA ASN A 304 -7.67 20.49 27.50
C ASN A 304 -6.51 20.19 28.47
N LYS A 305 -5.25 20.37 28.05
CA LYS A 305 -4.07 20.20 28.92
C LYS A 305 -3.96 21.25 30.02
N GLU A 306 -4.51 22.45 29.80
CA GLU A 306 -4.46 23.54 30.78
C GLU A 306 -5.45 23.35 31.94
N LYS A 307 -6.43 22.43 31.82
CA LYS A 307 -7.52 22.28 32.81
C LYS A 307 -7.46 21.02 33.67
N ASN A 308 -6.75 19.96 33.27
CA ASN A 308 -6.88 18.65 33.91
C ASN A 308 -5.52 18.01 34.21
N GLN A 309 -4.95 18.29 35.40
CA GLN A 309 -3.93 17.43 36.01
C GLN A 309 -4.53 16.16 36.66
N GLU A 310 -5.86 16.01 36.71
CA GLU A 310 -6.51 14.89 37.41
C GLU A 310 -7.56 14.10 36.60
N GLN A 311 -7.80 14.39 35.32
CA GLN A 311 -8.73 13.59 34.51
C GLN A 311 -7.97 12.84 33.43
N GLN A 312 -7.74 11.56 33.75
CA GLN A 312 -7.30 10.51 32.86
C GLN A 312 -7.99 10.62 31.49
N ILE A 313 -7.16 10.64 30.45
CA ILE A 313 -7.36 10.01 29.14
C ILE A 313 -8.80 9.52 28.96
N MET A 314 -9.61 10.26 28.20
CA MET A 314 -10.88 9.73 27.67
C MET A 314 -10.57 8.67 26.63
N ALA A 315 -10.06 7.52 27.08
CA ALA A 315 -9.97 6.32 26.27
C ALA A 315 -11.36 5.72 26.23
N VAL A 316 -12.17 6.15 25.28
CA VAL A 316 -13.24 5.29 24.79
C VAL A 316 -12.52 4.21 23.97
N ASP A 317 -12.59 2.97 24.44
CA ASP A 317 -12.12 1.76 23.74
C ASP A 317 -10.63 1.74 23.31
N GLY A 318 -9.73 2.31 24.11
CA GLY A 318 -8.29 2.27 23.84
C GLY A 318 -7.81 3.21 22.72
N ILE A 319 -8.69 4.08 22.22
CA ILE A 319 -8.35 5.13 21.27
C ILE A 319 -7.83 6.34 22.06
N SER A 320 -6.52 6.56 22.03
CA SER A 320 -5.89 7.71 22.70
C SER A 320 -5.12 8.57 21.71
N TRP A 321 -5.59 9.80 21.53
CA TRP A 321 -4.86 10.82 20.79
C TRP A 321 -3.78 11.47 21.66
N THR A 322 -2.64 11.78 21.03
CA THR A 322 -1.53 12.50 21.66
C THR A 322 -1.09 13.63 20.74
N ASP A 323 -0.40 14.64 21.29
CA ASP A 323 0.18 15.72 20.47
C ASP A 323 1.10 15.18 19.38
N ALA A 324 1.80 14.07 19.65
CA ALA A 324 2.66 13.42 18.66
C ALA A 324 1.85 12.88 17.47
N HIS A 325 0.65 12.32 17.71
CA HIS A 325 -0.24 11.87 16.64
C HIS A 325 -0.71 13.04 15.77
N ILE A 326 -1.16 14.12 16.40
CA ILE A 326 -1.59 15.34 15.70
C ILE A 326 -0.44 15.92 14.89
N GLN A 327 0.74 16.07 15.50
CA GLN A 327 1.91 16.62 14.85
C GLN A 327 2.36 15.75 13.67
N ARG A 328 2.30 14.41 13.78
CA ARG A 328 2.57 13.52 12.64
C ARG A 328 1.61 13.76 11.49
N ILE A 329 0.30 13.82 11.74
CA ILE A 329 -0.69 14.07 10.67
C ILE A 329 -0.46 15.43 10.03
N VAL A 330 -0.29 16.49 10.82
CA VAL A 330 -0.07 17.83 10.29
C VAL A 330 1.24 17.87 9.49
N ASP A 331 2.37 17.60 10.12
CA ASP A 331 3.70 17.85 9.56
C ASP A 331 4.06 16.85 8.44
N LYS A 332 3.73 15.57 8.61
CA LYS A 332 4.17 14.50 7.69
C LYS A 332 3.16 14.18 6.61
N PHE A 333 1.89 14.53 6.82
CA PHE A 333 0.82 14.16 5.91
C PHE A 333 0.14 15.39 5.28
N LEU A 334 -0.52 16.24 6.07
CA LEU A 334 -1.25 17.41 5.53
C LEU A 334 -0.32 18.40 4.83
N LEU A 335 0.77 18.85 5.48
CA LEU A 335 1.70 19.80 4.87
C LEU A 335 2.30 19.25 3.56
N LYS A 336 2.66 17.96 3.56
CA LYS A 336 3.27 17.27 2.43
C LYS A 336 2.32 17.16 1.23
N HIS A 337 1.05 16.85 1.47
CA HIS A 337 0.10 16.53 0.39
C HIS A 337 -0.79 17.71 -0.01
N MET A 338 -0.94 18.72 0.85
CA MET A 338 -1.66 19.96 0.53
C MET A 338 -0.76 21.04 -0.04
N GLY A 339 0.55 20.98 0.20
CA GLY A 339 1.52 21.96 -0.31
C GLY A 339 1.55 22.08 -1.83
N ASP A 340 1.16 21.01 -2.53
CA ASP A 340 1.03 20.98 -4.00
C ASP A 340 -0.32 21.54 -4.50
N ALA A 341 -1.33 21.66 -3.63
CA ALA A 341 -2.73 21.87 -4.03
C ALA A 341 -3.21 23.33 -3.96
N ILE A 342 -2.63 24.20 -3.12
CA ILE A 342 -3.09 25.59 -2.93
C ILE A 342 -1.90 26.48 -2.54
N SER A 343 -1.90 27.77 -2.91
CA SER A 343 -0.95 28.73 -2.33
C SER A 343 -1.10 28.77 -0.80
N ILE A 344 -0.17 28.06 -0.16
CA ILE A 344 -0.02 27.71 1.25
C ILE A 344 -0.27 28.89 2.21
N GLU A 345 -0.09 30.13 1.77
CA GLU A 345 0.03 31.29 2.64
C GLU A 345 -1.25 31.67 3.42
N THR A 346 -2.44 31.48 2.84
CA THR A 346 -3.69 31.92 3.50
C THR A 346 -4.26 30.83 4.41
N MET A 347 -4.04 29.56 4.05
CA MET A 347 -4.55 28.39 4.78
C MET A 347 -3.65 28.03 5.97
N MET A 348 -2.32 28.08 5.78
CA MET A 348 -1.36 27.84 6.87
C MET A 348 -1.42 28.91 7.94
N ARG A 349 -1.72 30.17 7.61
CA ARG A 349 -1.89 31.20 8.65
C ARG A 349 -2.98 30.77 9.63
N LYS A 350 -4.16 30.33 9.17
CA LYS A 350 -5.22 29.88 10.09
C LYS A 350 -4.86 28.59 10.85
N VAL A 351 -4.22 27.63 10.20
CA VAL A 351 -3.77 26.37 10.83
C VAL A 351 -2.68 26.63 11.89
N CYS A 352 -1.66 27.42 11.58
CA CYS A 352 -0.58 27.79 12.51
C CYS A 352 -1.09 28.71 13.65
N PHE A 353 -1.95 29.68 13.35
CA PHE A 353 -2.56 30.55 14.37
C PHE A 353 -3.52 29.76 15.29
N GLY A 354 -4.25 28.77 14.76
CA GLY A 354 -5.16 27.91 15.54
C GLY A 354 -4.45 26.86 16.40
N LEU A 355 -3.35 26.29 15.90
CA LEU A 355 -2.58 25.24 16.61
C LEU A 355 -1.46 25.77 17.51
N ARG A 356 -1.24 27.10 17.58
CA ARG A 356 -0.10 27.73 18.28
C ARG A 356 1.25 27.09 17.96
N LEU A 357 1.42 26.56 16.74
CA LEU A 357 2.71 26.08 16.28
C LEU A 357 3.63 27.31 16.08
N PRO A 358 4.90 27.27 16.53
CA PRO A 358 5.81 28.37 16.30
C PRO A 358 5.96 28.59 14.79
N CYS A 359 5.50 29.74 14.29
CA CYS A 359 5.59 30.15 12.89
C CYS A 359 7.04 30.33 12.36
N GLU A 360 8.05 29.93 13.12
CA GLU A 360 9.46 30.18 12.82
C GLU A 360 10.08 29.20 11.81
N ILE A 361 9.32 28.25 11.23
CA ILE A 361 9.84 27.29 10.23
C ILE A 361 9.46 27.67 8.78
N LEU A 362 8.65 28.72 8.56
CA LEU A 362 8.16 29.08 7.21
C LEU A 362 8.81 30.34 6.61
N VAL A 363 9.85 30.88 7.22
CA VAL A 363 10.62 31.99 6.68
C VAL A 363 12.09 31.70 6.86
N ASP A 364 12.62 30.78 6.06
CA ASP A 364 14.04 30.75 5.64
C ASP A 364 14.18 29.60 4.64
N ASP A 365 13.90 29.91 3.37
CA ASP A 365 14.52 29.36 2.14
C ASP A 365 13.53 29.52 0.98
N VAL A 366 13.56 30.72 0.37
CA VAL A 366 13.05 31.01 -0.98
C VAL A 366 14.17 30.80 -1.99
#